data_AF-A0A537Q8W8-F1
#
_entry.id   AF-A0A537Q8W8-F1
#
_cell.length_a   1.000
_cell.length_b   1.000
_cell.length_c   1.000
_cell.angle_alpha   90.00
_cell.angle_beta   90.00
_cell.angle_gamma   90.00
#
_symmetry.space_group_name_H-M   'P 1'
#
loop_
_entity.id
_entity.type
_entity.pdbx_description
1 polymer ?
#
loop_
_entity_poly.entity_id
_entity_poly.type
_entity_poly.pdbx_seq_one_letter_code
_entity_poly.pdbx_strand_id
1 'polypeptide(L)'
;MTDKTSKKCPETLRSARWFAPDDLRAFGHRSRAMQMGYAPQEWKDRPVIAILNTWSDAQPCHMHFKSRVDDVKRGILMAGGFPMELPALSLSESFLKPTTMLYRNMLAMEAEELLRGHPVDAVVLMGGCDKTTPGLLLGATSMNLPAIYLPAGPMLRGNWKGKTLGSGSDAWKYWDERRAGKISD
;
A
#
# COMPACT_ATOMS: atom_id res chain seq x y z
N MET A 1 26.59 -21.65 -4.53
CA MET A 1 26.67 -21.30 -3.10
C MET A 1 25.98 -19.97 -2.95
N THR A 2 24.70 -19.98 -2.57
CA THR A 2 23.92 -18.76 -2.37
C THR A 2 24.41 -18.09 -1.10
N ASP A 3 24.96 -16.89 -1.26
CA ASP A 3 25.31 -15.99 -0.18
C ASP A 3 24.05 -15.80 0.70
N LYS A 4 24.05 -16.41 1.89
CA LYS A 4 23.05 -16.14 2.91
C LYS A 4 23.33 -14.73 3.36
N THR A 5 22.66 -13.74 2.75
CA THR A 5 22.70 -12.35 3.18
C THR A 5 22.51 -12.32 4.69
N SER A 6 23.56 -11.97 5.43
CA SER A 6 23.50 -11.96 6.88
C SER A 6 22.40 -10.99 7.28
N LYS A 7 21.52 -11.39 8.21
CA LYS A 7 20.50 -10.49 8.75
C LYS A 7 21.22 -9.24 9.26
N LYS A 8 20.83 -8.07 8.74
CA LYS A 8 21.39 -6.78 9.18
C LYS A 8 21.07 -6.57 10.66
N CYS A 9 22.02 -6.01 11.41
CA CYS A 9 21.77 -5.59 12.79
C CYS A 9 20.82 -4.37 12.79
N PRO A 10 19.87 -4.27 13.73
CA PRO A 10 18.91 -3.16 13.78
C PRO A 10 19.54 -1.78 13.76
N GLU A 11 20.72 -1.62 14.36
CA GLU A 11 21.48 -0.37 14.44
C GLU A 11 22.02 0.08 13.06
N THR A 12 22.13 -0.85 12.12
CA THR A 12 22.58 -0.59 10.74
C THR A 12 21.43 -0.31 9.78
N LEU A 13 20.18 -0.48 10.25
CA LEU A 13 19.00 -0.15 9.47
C LEU A 13 18.78 1.37 9.43
N ARG A 14 18.04 1.85 8.43
CA ARG A 14 17.85 3.31 8.27
C ARG A 14 16.95 3.89 9.34
N SER A 15 16.00 3.11 9.88
CA SER A 15 15.15 3.48 11.01
C SER A 15 15.96 3.84 12.26
N ALA A 16 17.16 3.27 12.43
CA ALA A 16 18.07 3.61 13.51
C ALA A 16 18.40 5.11 13.53
N ARG A 17 18.42 5.81 12.39
CA ARG A 17 18.65 7.27 12.33
C ARG A 17 17.62 8.08 13.11
N TRP A 18 16.42 7.55 13.33
CA TRP A 18 15.38 8.18 14.14
C TRP A 18 15.42 7.72 15.59
N PHE A 19 15.77 6.47 15.86
CA PHE A 19 15.57 5.86 17.18
C PHE A 19 16.84 5.60 17.98
N ALA A 20 18.00 5.43 17.34
CA ALA A 20 19.24 5.01 17.99
C ALA A 20 20.06 6.17 18.59
N PRO A 21 20.21 7.35 17.94
CA PRO A 21 21.00 8.44 18.51
C PRO A 21 20.57 8.83 19.92
N ASP A 22 21.53 9.19 20.76
CA ASP A 22 21.26 9.79 22.07
C ASP A 22 21.30 11.32 21.96
N ASP A 23 20.30 11.86 21.27
CA ASP A 23 20.12 13.30 21.10
C ASP A 23 18.66 13.71 21.34
N LEU A 24 18.42 15.02 21.41
CA LEU A 24 17.09 15.58 21.64
C LEU A 24 16.06 15.15 20.57
N ARG A 25 16.48 14.95 19.31
CA ARG A 25 15.57 14.61 18.21
C ARG A 25 15.12 13.17 18.32
N ALA A 26 16.07 12.25 18.49
CA ALA A 26 15.79 10.84 18.68
C ALA A 26 15.05 10.57 20.00
N PHE A 27 15.36 11.32 21.08
CA PHE A 27 14.56 11.30 22.31
C PHE A 27 13.10 11.67 22.04
N GLY A 28 12.86 12.74 21.27
CA GLY A 28 11.53 13.14 20.83
C GLY A 28 10.82 12.08 19.98
N HIS A 29 11.51 11.47 19.02
CA HIS A 29 10.97 10.39 18.19
C HIS A 29 10.54 9.18 19.02
N ARG A 30 11.38 8.75 19.97
CA ARG A 30 11.05 7.66 20.90
C ARG A 30 9.85 8.00 21.78
N SER A 31 9.78 9.24 22.29
CA SER A 31 8.62 9.71 23.08
C SER A 31 7.32 9.65 22.28
N ARG A 32 7.33 10.09 21.01
CA ARG A 32 6.16 9.98 20.12
C ARG A 32 5.84 8.54 19.74
N ALA A 33 6.85 7.68 19.59
CA ALA A 33 6.63 6.27 19.32
C ALA A 33 5.89 5.58 20.48
N MET A 34 6.19 5.94 21.73
CA MET A 34 5.48 5.43 22.92
C MET A 34 3.99 5.81 22.95
N GLN A 35 3.61 6.92 22.32
CA GLN A 35 2.21 7.33 22.20
C GLN A 35 1.39 6.39 21.29
N MET A 36 2.04 5.59 20.44
CA MET A 36 1.36 4.68 19.51
C MET A 36 0.69 3.48 20.21
N GLY A 37 0.91 3.29 21.52
CA GLY A 37 0.30 2.21 22.30
C GLY A 37 1.06 0.88 22.24
N TYR A 38 2.28 0.87 21.70
CA TYR A 38 3.17 -0.29 21.70
C TYR A 38 4.20 -0.20 22.84
N ALA A 39 4.53 -1.35 23.43
CA ALA A 39 5.64 -1.44 24.37
C ALA A 39 6.97 -1.15 23.65
N PRO A 40 7.98 -0.58 24.33
CA PRO A 40 9.29 -0.29 23.72
C PRO A 40 9.90 -1.47 22.97
N GLN A 41 9.75 -2.69 23.52
CA GLN A 41 10.32 -3.92 22.97
C GLN A 41 9.65 -4.36 21.66
N GLU A 42 8.50 -3.78 21.30
CA GLU A 42 7.76 -4.10 20.08
C GLU A 42 8.19 -3.26 18.87
N TRP A 43 8.91 -2.16 19.08
CA TRP A 43 9.39 -1.29 18.00
C TRP A 43 10.88 -0.97 18.08
N LYS A 44 11.47 -0.94 19.29
CA LYS A 44 12.90 -0.69 19.47
C LYS A 44 13.70 -1.88 18.94
N ASP A 45 14.78 -1.59 18.22
CA ASP A 45 15.72 -2.59 17.68
C ASP A 45 15.04 -3.62 16.77
N ARG A 46 13.95 -3.24 16.09
CA ARG A 46 13.25 -4.07 15.09
C ARG A 46 13.20 -3.36 13.74
N PRO A 47 13.23 -4.10 12.62
CA PRO A 47 12.99 -3.51 11.31
C PRO A 47 11.59 -2.89 11.24
N VAL A 48 11.51 -1.62 10.85
CA VAL A 48 10.23 -0.95 10.65
C VAL A 48 9.74 -1.23 9.23
N ILE A 49 8.58 -1.84 9.10
CA ILE A 49 8.02 -2.23 7.81
C ILE A 49 6.85 -1.31 7.48
N ALA A 50 7.02 -0.46 6.47
CA ALA A 50 5.93 0.34 5.96
C ALA A 50 4.89 -0.55 5.29
N ILE A 51 3.62 -0.17 5.39
CA ILE A 51 2.54 -0.70 4.57
C ILE A 51 1.91 0.49 3.85
N LEU A 52 2.22 0.65 2.56
CA LEU A 52 1.59 1.68 1.76
C LEU A 52 0.20 1.20 1.35
N ASN A 53 -0.83 1.80 1.96
CA ASN A 53 -2.21 1.42 1.78
C ASN A 53 -2.94 2.43 0.88
N THR A 54 -3.40 1.98 -0.29
CA THR A 54 -4.15 2.81 -1.25
C THR A 54 -5.66 2.62 -1.09
N TRP A 55 -6.12 2.43 0.15
CA TRP A 55 -7.54 2.37 0.51
C TRP A 55 -8.15 3.78 0.58
N SER A 56 -9.39 3.91 0.12
CA SER A 56 -10.26 5.07 0.32
C SER A 56 -11.69 4.63 0.06
N ASP A 57 -12.69 5.14 0.78
CA ASP A 57 -14.12 4.87 0.50
C ASP A 57 -14.52 5.20 -0.97
N ALA A 58 -13.76 6.05 -1.66
CA ALA A 58 -13.94 6.34 -3.09
C ALA A 58 -13.28 5.31 -4.04
N GLN A 59 -12.64 4.26 -3.52
CA GLN A 59 -11.94 3.26 -4.33
C GLN A 59 -12.52 1.86 -4.11
N PRO A 60 -13.57 1.50 -4.88
CA PRO A 60 -14.27 0.23 -4.69
C PRO A 60 -13.36 -0.99 -4.87
N CYS A 61 -12.37 -0.90 -5.76
CA CYS A 61 -11.39 -1.97 -6.00
C CYS A 61 -10.58 -2.35 -4.75
N HIS A 62 -10.42 -1.43 -3.78
CA HIS A 62 -9.57 -1.62 -2.61
C HIS A 62 -10.34 -1.66 -1.29
N MET A 63 -11.67 -1.77 -1.29
CA MET A 63 -12.48 -1.73 -0.06
C MET A 63 -12.05 -2.67 1.04
N HIS A 64 -11.61 -3.87 0.67
CA HIS A 64 -11.12 -4.87 1.60
C HIS A 64 -9.76 -4.55 2.20
N PHE A 65 -9.01 -3.56 1.70
CA PHE A 65 -7.72 -3.17 2.28
C PHE A 65 -7.84 -2.60 3.69
N LYS A 66 -8.99 -2.01 4.05
CA LYS A 66 -9.26 -1.54 5.41
C LYS A 66 -9.11 -2.64 6.46
N SER A 67 -9.46 -3.89 6.13
CA SER A 67 -9.27 -5.04 7.01
C SER A 67 -8.02 -5.85 6.65
N ARG A 68 -7.66 -5.92 5.37
CA ARG A 68 -6.50 -6.71 4.91
C ARG A 68 -5.18 -6.16 5.45
N VAL A 69 -5.10 -4.87 5.73
CA VAL A 69 -3.91 -4.26 6.33
C VAL A 69 -3.59 -4.88 7.70
N ASP A 70 -4.60 -5.26 8.48
CA ASP A 70 -4.38 -5.89 9.79
C ASP A 70 -3.80 -7.30 9.66
N ASP A 71 -4.13 -8.04 8.60
CA ASP A 71 -3.49 -9.33 8.29
C ASP A 71 -2.00 -9.15 8.02
N VAL A 72 -1.65 -8.11 7.25
CA VAL A 72 -0.25 -7.76 6.93
C VAL A 72 0.50 -7.34 8.19
N LYS A 73 -0.10 -6.47 9.02
CA LYS A 73 0.47 -6.05 10.32
C LYS A 73 0.76 -7.26 11.21
N ARG A 74 -0.18 -8.19 11.33
CA ARG A 74 0.00 -9.43 12.11
C ARG A 74 1.16 -10.27 11.59
N GLY A 75 1.27 -10.45 10.28
CA GLY A 75 2.38 -11.17 9.66
C GLY A 75 3.74 -10.54 9.95
N ILE A 76 3.84 -9.21 9.87
CA ILE A 76 5.05 -8.45 10.20
C ILE A 76 5.44 -8.64 11.68
N LEU A 77 4.48 -8.50 12.59
CA LEU A 77 4.71 -8.69 14.03
C LEU A 77 5.19 -10.12 14.34
N MET A 78 4.55 -11.14 13.76
CA MET A 78 4.94 -12.54 13.91
C MET A 78 6.36 -12.83 13.39
N ALA A 79 6.81 -12.07 12.38
CA ALA A 79 8.16 -12.15 11.85
C ALA A 79 9.20 -11.32 12.63
N GLY A 80 8.79 -10.62 13.69
CA GLY A 80 9.66 -9.78 14.52
C GLY A 80 9.94 -8.38 13.96
N GLY A 81 9.16 -7.92 12.97
CA GLY A 81 9.19 -6.54 12.51
C GLY A 81 8.20 -5.65 13.25
N PHE A 82 8.31 -4.33 13.04
CA PHE A 82 7.36 -3.34 13.54
C PHE A 82 6.57 -2.74 12.36
N PRO A 83 5.25 -2.99 12.24
CA PRO A 83 4.49 -2.50 11.10
C PRO A 83 4.07 -1.04 11.28
N MET A 84 4.18 -0.26 10.20
CA MET A 84 3.72 1.12 10.14
C MET A 84 2.85 1.30 8.88
N GLU A 85 1.54 1.44 9.06
CA GLU A 85 0.66 1.76 7.95
C GLU A 85 0.79 3.24 7.58
N LEU A 86 1.02 3.51 6.29
CA LEU A 86 1.09 4.85 5.73
C LEU A 86 0.06 4.91 4.60
N PRO A 87 -1.03 5.69 4.75
CA PRO A 87 -1.96 5.94 3.68
C PRO A 87 -1.24 6.59 2.49
N ALA A 88 -1.57 6.15 1.28
CA ALA A 88 -1.08 6.73 0.03
C ALA A 88 -2.27 7.08 -0.89
N LEU A 89 -2.04 7.96 -1.86
CA LEU A 89 -3.05 8.45 -2.79
C LEU A 89 -3.81 7.31 -3.45
N SER A 90 -5.12 7.31 -3.21
CA SER A 90 -6.05 6.38 -3.80
C SER A 90 -6.40 6.85 -5.22
N LEU A 91 -6.15 5.99 -6.23
CA LEU A 91 -6.47 6.26 -7.64
C LEU A 91 -7.60 5.36 -8.15
N SER A 92 -8.85 5.76 -7.88
CA SER A 92 -10.05 5.06 -8.34
C SER A 92 -10.33 5.36 -9.81
N GLU A 93 -10.11 4.39 -10.70
CA GLU A 93 -10.37 4.53 -12.14
C GLU A 93 -11.83 4.89 -12.44
N SER A 94 -12.76 4.48 -11.57
CA SER A 94 -14.19 4.70 -11.75
C SER A 94 -14.65 6.12 -11.40
N PHE A 95 -13.98 6.80 -10.46
CA PHE A 95 -14.48 8.08 -9.92
C PHE A 95 -13.55 9.26 -10.17
N LEU A 96 -12.25 9.03 -10.37
CA LEU A 96 -11.27 10.10 -10.45
C LEU A 96 -11.19 10.70 -11.86
N LYS A 97 -11.41 12.00 -11.96
CA LYS A 97 -11.35 12.80 -13.21
C LYS A 97 -10.10 13.69 -13.24
N PRO A 98 -9.62 14.10 -14.43
CA PRO A 98 -10.11 13.71 -15.76
C PRO A 98 -9.70 12.29 -16.17
N THR A 99 -8.60 11.76 -15.64
CA THR A 99 -8.21 10.35 -15.69
C THR A 99 -7.18 10.08 -14.60
N THR A 100 -7.21 8.90 -13.98
CA THR A 100 -6.19 8.46 -13.00
C THR A 100 -4.77 8.45 -13.55
N MET A 101 -4.59 8.32 -14.87
CA MET A 101 -3.26 8.28 -15.48
C MET A 101 -2.45 9.54 -15.17
N LEU A 102 -3.10 10.71 -15.13
CA LEU A 102 -2.44 11.99 -14.80
C LEU A 102 -1.92 12.01 -13.36
N TYR A 103 -2.53 11.24 -12.47
CA TYR A 103 -2.19 11.21 -11.04
C TYR A 103 -1.30 10.02 -10.65
N ARG A 104 -1.01 9.10 -11.60
CA ARG A 104 -0.07 7.99 -11.37
C ARG A 104 1.30 8.50 -10.89
N ASN A 105 1.82 9.55 -11.54
CA ASN A 105 3.12 10.13 -11.16
C ASN A 105 3.06 10.81 -9.79
N MET A 106 1.91 11.39 -9.43
CA MET A 106 1.70 11.96 -8.11
C MET A 106 1.77 10.87 -7.02
N LEU A 107 1.09 9.75 -7.23
CA LEU A 107 1.21 8.58 -6.34
C LEU A 107 2.64 8.05 -6.27
N ALA A 108 3.37 8.03 -7.39
CA ALA A 108 4.76 7.59 -7.40
C ALA A 108 5.67 8.50 -6.56
N MET A 109 5.54 9.82 -6.72
CA MET A 109 6.28 10.80 -5.91
C MET A 109 5.91 10.71 -4.44
N GLU A 110 4.63 10.58 -4.13
CA GLU A 110 4.17 10.43 -2.74
C GLU A 110 4.68 9.12 -2.13
N ALA A 111 4.62 8.00 -2.84
CA ALA A 111 5.15 6.72 -2.36
C ALA A 111 6.66 6.80 -2.08
N GLU A 112 7.43 7.45 -2.94
CA GLU A 112 8.85 7.71 -2.71
C GLU A 112 9.07 8.53 -1.44
N GLU A 113 8.36 9.64 -1.27
CA GLU A 113 8.54 10.55 -0.13
C GLU A 113 8.02 9.98 1.19
N LEU A 114 6.92 9.21 1.18
CA LEU A 114 6.47 8.45 2.34
C LEU A 114 7.57 7.52 2.83
N LEU A 115 8.28 6.83 1.92
CA LEU A 115 9.36 5.93 2.28
C LEU A 115 10.67 6.65 2.65
N ARG A 116 10.96 7.78 2.00
CA ARG A 116 12.15 8.59 2.26
C ARG A 116 12.07 9.30 3.60
N GLY A 117 10.91 9.89 3.92
CA GLY A 117 10.70 10.77 5.07
C GLY A 117 10.41 10.07 6.40
N HIS A 118 10.00 8.81 6.38
CA HIS A 118 9.66 8.04 7.60
C HIS A 118 10.78 7.07 8.00
N PRO A 119 10.82 6.59 9.26
CA PRO A 119 11.82 5.61 9.73
C PRO A 119 11.50 4.19 9.27
N VAL A 120 11.36 3.95 7.96
CA VAL A 120 10.98 2.66 7.36
C VAL A 120 12.19 1.92 6.79
N ASP A 121 12.30 0.61 6.95
CA ASP A 121 13.44 -0.18 6.46
C ASP A 121 13.11 -1.06 5.26
N ALA A 122 11.82 -1.38 5.10
CA ALA A 122 11.25 -2.13 3.99
C ALA A 122 9.76 -1.76 3.84
N VAL A 123 9.12 -2.20 2.76
CA VAL A 123 7.74 -1.81 2.45
C VAL A 123 6.92 -2.97 1.87
N VAL A 124 5.66 -3.06 2.31
CA VAL A 124 4.58 -3.79 1.64
C VAL A 124 3.74 -2.78 0.85
N LEU A 125 3.59 -3.01 -0.46
CA LEU A 125 2.84 -2.15 -1.37
C LEU A 125 1.46 -2.76 -1.60
N MET A 126 0.41 -2.20 -1.00
CA MET A 126 -0.97 -2.65 -1.20
C MET A 126 -1.61 -1.86 -2.35
N GLY A 127 -1.75 -2.51 -3.51
CA GLY A 127 -2.33 -1.91 -4.71
C GLY A 127 -3.16 -2.91 -5.53
N GLY A 128 -3.76 -2.45 -6.62
CA GLY A 128 -4.51 -3.32 -7.53
C GLY A 128 -5.26 -2.60 -8.62
N CYS A 129 -6.00 -1.53 -8.29
CA CYS A 129 -6.67 -0.67 -9.26
C CYS A 129 -5.62 -0.09 -10.23
N ASP A 130 -5.96 -0.02 -11.51
CA ASP A 130 -5.08 0.15 -12.67
C ASP A 130 -3.77 0.92 -12.37
N LYS A 131 -3.86 2.19 -11.95
CA LYS A 131 -2.69 3.06 -11.79
C LYS A 131 -1.96 2.93 -10.45
N THR A 132 -2.56 2.28 -9.45
CA THR A 132 -1.92 2.11 -8.14
C THR A 132 -0.71 1.17 -8.20
N THR A 133 -0.80 0.11 -9.00
CA THR A 133 0.30 -0.86 -9.19
C THR A 133 1.58 -0.20 -9.70
N PRO A 134 1.58 0.47 -10.88
CA PRO A 134 2.78 1.13 -11.36
C PRO A 134 3.18 2.33 -10.49
N GLY A 135 2.22 3.09 -9.93
CA GLY A 135 2.53 4.23 -9.06
C GLY A 135 3.35 3.82 -7.84
N LEU A 136 2.90 2.81 -7.10
CA LEU A 136 3.60 2.29 -5.92
C LEU A 136 4.96 1.67 -6.28
N LEU A 137 5.03 0.88 -7.36
CA LEU A 137 6.27 0.25 -7.79
C LEU A 137 7.33 1.27 -8.22
N LEU A 138 6.92 2.34 -8.92
CA LEU A 138 7.84 3.42 -9.30
C LEU A 138 8.43 4.10 -8.07
N GLY A 139 7.59 4.54 -7.12
CA GLY A 139 8.07 5.21 -5.91
C GLY A 139 8.96 4.32 -5.03
N ALA A 140 8.59 3.05 -4.86
CA ALA A 140 9.39 2.08 -4.12
C ALA A 140 10.74 1.79 -4.81
N THR A 141 10.75 1.73 -6.14
CA THR A 141 11.98 1.54 -6.94
C THR A 141 12.90 2.75 -6.81
N SER A 142 12.37 3.97 -6.93
CA SER A 142 13.14 5.20 -6.74
C SER A 142 13.76 5.29 -5.34
N MET A 143 13.03 4.88 -4.31
CA MET A 143 13.54 4.86 -2.94
C MET A 143 14.51 3.70 -2.66
N ASN A 144 14.42 2.61 -3.44
CA ASN A 144 15.32 1.45 -3.39
C ASN A 144 15.43 0.80 -2.00
N LEU A 145 14.28 0.61 -1.33
CA LEU A 145 14.17 -0.24 -0.14
C LEU A 145 13.68 -1.64 -0.52
N PRO A 146 13.95 -2.67 0.28
CA PRO A 146 13.31 -3.97 0.13
C PRO A 146 11.78 -3.79 0.07
N ALA A 147 11.17 -4.18 -1.04
CA ALA A 147 9.76 -3.99 -1.30
C ALA A 147 9.11 -5.30 -1.72
N ILE A 148 7.88 -5.52 -1.26
CA ILE A 148 7.02 -6.61 -1.72
C ILE A 148 5.65 -6.06 -2.10
N TYR A 149 5.11 -6.52 -3.21
CA TYR A 149 3.81 -6.08 -3.70
C TYR A 149 2.70 -7.07 -3.30
N LEU A 150 1.61 -6.54 -2.73
CA LEU A 150 0.42 -7.30 -2.37
C LEU A 150 -0.75 -6.88 -3.29
N PRO A 151 -1.10 -7.70 -4.29
CA PRO A 151 -2.21 -7.39 -5.18
C PRO A 151 -3.55 -7.47 -4.46
N ALA A 152 -4.46 -6.55 -4.80
CA ALA A 152 -5.84 -6.56 -4.30
C ALA A 152 -6.61 -7.81 -4.69
N GLY A 153 -6.31 -8.35 -5.87
CA GLY A 153 -7.04 -9.45 -6.50
C GLY A 153 -8.23 -8.98 -7.34
N PRO A 154 -8.71 -9.80 -8.28
CA PRO A 154 -9.88 -9.48 -9.10
C PRO A 154 -11.18 -9.69 -8.31
N MET A 155 -12.24 -9.06 -8.79
CA MET A 155 -13.60 -9.36 -8.34
C MET A 155 -14.01 -10.79 -8.76
N LEU A 156 -14.96 -11.37 -8.03
CA LEU A 156 -15.70 -12.52 -8.52
C LEU A 156 -16.45 -12.16 -9.80
N ARG A 157 -16.73 -13.17 -10.64
CA ARG A 157 -17.48 -12.97 -11.88
C ARG A 157 -18.89 -12.44 -11.60
N GLY A 158 -19.34 -11.46 -12.38
CA GLY A 158 -20.74 -11.06 -12.38
C GLY A 158 -21.61 -12.11 -13.09
N ASN A 159 -22.88 -12.22 -12.72
CA ASN A 159 -23.84 -13.07 -13.42
C ASN A 159 -25.18 -12.36 -13.56
N TRP A 160 -25.77 -12.40 -14.75
CA TRP A 160 -27.07 -11.85 -15.05
C TRP A 160 -27.87 -12.80 -15.94
N LYS A 161 -29.06 -13.21 -15.47
CA LYS A 161 -29.95 -14.16 -16.15
C LYS A 161 -29.22 -15.43 -16.63
N GLY A 162 -28.40 -16.00 -15.76
CA GLY A 162 -27.61 -17.22 -16.05
C GLY A 162 -26.42 -17.02 -16.98
N LYS A 163 -26.12 -15.78 -17.42
CA LYS A 163 -24.94 -15.45 -18.23
C LYS A 163 -23.87 -14.76 -17.38
N THR A 164 -22.62 -15.11 -17.62
CA THR A 164 -21.48 -14.43 -16.98
C THR A 164 -21.28 -13.04 -17.57
N LEU A 165 -20.91 -12.10 -16.71
CA LEU A 165 -20.58 -10.72 -17.05
C LEU A 165 -19.10 -10.40 -16.77
N GLY A 166 -18.46 -9.73 -17.72
CA GLY A 166 -17.14 -9.14 -17.60
C GLY A 166 -17.20 -7.69 -17.13
N SER A 167 -16.39 -7.34 -16.12
CA SER A 167 -16.22 -5.96 -15.67
C SER A 167 -15.59 -5.12 -16.77
N GLY A 168 -16.17 -3.95 -17.07
CA GLY A 168 -15.74 -3.07 -18.16
C GLY A 168 -16.27 -3.51 -19.53
N SER A 169 -15.96 -4.72 -20.01
CA SER A 169 -16.34 -5.17 -21.37
C SER A 169 -17.85 -5.21 -21.60
N ASP A 170 -18.62 -5.81 -20.69
CA ASP A 170 -20.08 -5.86 -20.84
C ASP A 170 -20.74 -4.51 -20.58
N ALA A 171 -20.07 -3.57 -19.91
CA ALA A 171 -20.61 -2.21 -19.72
C ALA A 171 -20.77 -1.50 -21.08
N TRP A 172 -19.78 -1.61 -21.98
CA TRP A 172 -19.87 -1.08 -23.34
C TRP A 172 -20.99 -1.75 -24.15
N LYS A 173 -21.07 -3.08 -24.09
CA LYS A 173 -22.11 -3.85 -24.78
C LYS A 173 -23.52 -3.48 -24.32
N TYR A 174 -23.75 -3.39 -23.01
CA TYR A 174 -25.07 -3.04 -22.49
C TYR A 174 -25.39 -1.56 -22.70
N TRP A 175 -24.38 -0.68 -22.73
CA TRP A 175 -24.57 0.68 -23.18
C TRP A 175 -25.10 0.76 -24.62
N ASP A 176 -24.56 -0.05 -25.53
CA ASP A 176 -25.06 -0.13 -26.91
C ASP A 176 -26.48 -0.72 -26.99
N GLU A 177 -26.78 -1.75 -26.21
CA GLU A 177 -28.14 -2.31 -26.12
C GLU A 177 -29.15 -1.29 -25.55
N ARG A 178 -28.73 -0.45 -24.61
CA ARG A 178 -29.54 0.66 -24.07
C ARG A 178 -29.79 1.72 -25.14
N ARG A 179 -28.76 2.13 -25.87
CA ARG A 179 -28.90 3.07 -27.00
C ARG A 179 -29.82 2.54 -28.10
N ALA A 180 -29.86 1.22 -28.28
CA ALA A 180 -30.77 0.55 -29.19
C ALA A 180 -32.21 0.38 -28.64
N GLY A 181 -32.50 0.85 -27.42
CA GLY A 181 -33.82 0.73 -26.78
C GLY A 181 -34.19 -0.68 -26.32
N LYS A 182 -33.22 -1.60 -26.25
CA LYS A 182 -33.47 -3.01 -25.88
C LYS A 182 -33.45 -3.25 -24.37
N ILE A 183 -32.85 -2.33 -23.61
CA ILE A 183 -32.85 -2.33 -22.15
C ILE A 183 -33.16 -0.93 -21.62
N SER A 184 -33.74 -0.86 -20.43
CA SER A 184 -34.00 0.40 -19.72
C SER A 184 -32.74 0.92 -19.01
N ASP A 185 -32.89 2.10 -18.42
CA ASP A 185 -31.97 2.67 -17.43
C ASP A 185 -31.75 1.76 -16.22
#